data_AF-A0A0F8ZV17-F1
#
_entry.id   AF-A0A0F8ZV17-F1
#
_cell.length_a   1.000
_cell.length_b   1.000
_cell.length_c   1.000
_cell.angle_alpha   90.00
_cell.angle_beta   90.00
_cell.angle_gamma   90.00
#
_symmetry.space_group_name_H-M   'P 1'
#
loop_
_entity.id
_entity.type
_entity.pdbx_description
1 polymer ?
#
loop_
_entity_poly.entity_id
_entity_poly.type
_entity_poly.pdbx_seq_one_letter_code
_entity_poly.pdbx_strand_id
1 'polypeptide(L)' 'MANYFYLLLTPEALVASMLPPEEFGAYLAVGSEKRAHGQAVFFTVQDLPGNNFNLADAEKKCVHHAD' A
#
# COMPACT_ATOMS: atom_id res chain seq x y z
N MET A 1 -8.38 1.71 13.67
CA MET A 1 -7.34 1.95 12.65
C MET A 1 -7.74 1.16 11.42
N ALA A 2 -7.93 1.82 10.28
CA ALA A 2 -8.30 1.15 9.04
C ALA A 2 -7.01 0.85 8.26
N ASN A 3 -6.70 -0.43 8.10
CA ASN A 3 -5.61 -0.87 7.23
C ASN A 3 -6.20 -1.12 5.85
N TYR A 4 -5.65 -0.45 4.85
CA TYR A 4 -6.03 -0.59 3.46
C TYR A 4 -4.99 -1.43 2.72
N PHE A 5 -5.45 -2.30 1.84
CA PHE A 5 -4.60 -3.10 0.97
C PHE A 5 -4.63 -2.54 -0.45
N TYR A 6 -3.44 -2.34 -1.01
CA TYR A 6 -3.25 -1.80 -2.34
C TYR A 6 -2.40 -2.74 -3.19
N LEU A 7 -2.88 -3.08 -4.38
CA LEU A 7 -2.08 -3.78 -5.39
C LEU A 7 -1.52 -2.75 -6.37
N LEU A 8 -0.21 -2.55 -6.33
CA LEU A 8 0.50 -1.69 -7.28
C LEU A 8 0.73 -2.47 -8.57
N LEU A 9 0.39 -1.87 -9.71
CA LEU A 9 0.64 -2.48 -11.02
C LEU A 9 2.12 -2.48 -11.40
N THR A 10 2.84 -1.47 -10.93
CA THR A 10 4.28 -1.34 -11.12
C THR A 10 4.83 -0.86 -9.79
N PRO A 11 5.60 -1.69 -9.07
CA PRO A 11 6.31 -2.90 -9.50
C PRO A 11 5.61 -4.24 -9.16
N GLU A 12 4.28 -4.38 -9.33
CA GLU A 12 3.54 -5.63 -9.02
C GLU A 12 3.63 -6.05 -7.55
N ALA A 13 3.30 -5.15 -6.62
CA ALA A 13 3.44 -5.38 -5.19
C ALA A 13 2.11 -5.19 -4.43
N LEU A 14 1.84 -6.06 -3.46
CA LEU A 14 0.75 -5.90 -2.50
C LEU A 14 1.26 -5.15 -1.26
N VAL A 15 0.66 -4.00 -0.96
CA VAL A 15 1.08 -3.07 0.09
C VAL A 15 -0.05 -2.86 1.08
N ALA A 16 0.26 -2.90 2.38
CA ALA A 16 -0.64 -2.48 3.45
C ALA A 16 -0.30 -1.05 3.87
N SER A 17 -1.30 -0.18 3.98
CA SER A 17 -1.14 1.22 4.35
C SER A 17 -2.26 1.68 5.27
N MET A 18 -1.94 2.64 6.14
CA MET A 18 -2.93 3.33 6.98
C MET A 18 -3.65 4.47 6.24
N LEU A 19 -3.08 4.90 5.11
CA LEU A 19 -3.59 6.02 4.36
C LEU A 19 -4.79 5.57 3.51
N PRO A 20 -5.87 6.37 3.44
CA PRO A 20 -6.95 6.15 2.49
C PRO A 20 -6.44 6.30 1.04
N PRO A 21 -7.19 5.82 0.04
CA PRO A 21 -6.71 5.72 -1.34
C PRO A 21 -6.26 7.05 -1.94
N GLU A 22 -6.92 8.16 -1.62
CA GLU A 22 -6.53 9.49 -2.11
C GLU A 22 -5.17 9.93 -1.56
N GLU A 23 -4.95 9.80 -0.25
CA GLU A 23 -3.69 10.15 0.41
C GLU A 23 -2.57 9.19 0.01
N PHE A 24 -2.87 7.90 -0.10
CA PHE A 24 -1.91 6.90 -0.55
C PHE A 24 -1.47 7.15 -1.99
N GLY A 25 -2.40 7.51 -2.88
CA GLY A 25 -2.08 7.85 -4.27
C GLY A 25 -1.21 9.10 -4.37
N ALA A 26 -1.52 10.14 -3.60
CA ALA A 26 -0.69 11.34 -3.52
C ALA A 26 0.71 11.01 -2.99
N TYR A 27 0.81 10.23 -1.91
CA TYR A 27 2.09 9.75 -1.37
C TYR A 27 2.90 8.96 -2.41
N LEU A 28 2.24 8.05 -3.14
CA LEU A 28 2.87 7.23 -4.16
C LEU A 28 3.37 8.07 -5.35
N ALA A 29 2.65 9.12 -5.73
CA ALA A 29 3.00 10.02 -6.83
C ALA A 29 4.13 11.02 -6.48
N VAL A 30 4.23 11.42 -5.21
CA VAL A 30 5.21 12.41 -4.72
C VAL A 30 6.57 11.77 -4.38
N GLY A 31 6.69 10.45 -4.47
CA GLY A 31 7.83 9.66 -3.98
C GLY A 31 9.23 10.20 -4.29
N SER A 32 10.21 9.76 -3.49
CA SER A 32 11.60 10.24 -3.56
C SER A 32 12.19 10.10 -4.97
N GLU A 33 12.97 11.09 -5.38
CA GLU A 33 13.47 11.40 -6.74
C GLU A 33 13.97 10.21 -7.60
N LYS A 34 14.32 9.08 -6.98
CA LYS A 34 14.75 7.84 -7.64
C LYS A 34 13.63 7.05 -8.35
N ARG A 35 12.36 7.39 -8.16
CA ARG A 35 11.20 6.76 -8.86
C ARG A 35 10.31 7.76 -9.59
N ALA A 36 10.83 8.95 -9.93
CA ALA A 36 10.05 10.04 -10.52
C ALA A 36 9.58 9.80 -11.97
N HIS A 37 9.86 8.63 -12.57
CA HIS A 37 9.52 8.33 -13.97
C HIS A 37 8.69 7.05 -14.04
N GLY A 38 7.37 7.22 -14.18
CA GLY A 38 6.38 6.14 -14.38
C GLY A 38 4.98 6.56 -13.95
N GLN A 39 3.94 5.97 -14.55
CA GLN A 39 2.56 6.14 -14.05
C GLN A 39 2.38 5.32 -12.78
N ALA A 40 1.97 5.97 -11.69
CA ALA A 40 1.62 5.30 -10.44
C ALA A 40 0.19 4.76 -10.53
N VAL A 41 0.06 3.48 -10.89
CA VAL A 41 -1.25 2.81 -11.00
C VAL A 41 -1.37 1.76 -9.89
N PHE A 42 -2.46 1.81 -9.14
CA PHE A 42 -2.77 0.85 -8.08
C PHE A 42 -4.27 0.60 -7.97
N PHE A 43 -4.64 -0.52 -7.35
CA PHE A 43 -6.02 -0.88 -7.02
C PHE A 43 -6.19 -1.07 -5.53
N THR A 44 -7.34 -0.65 -5.00
CA THR A 44 -7.75 -1.04 -3.65
C THR A 44 -8.26 -2.47 -3.70
N VAL A 45 -7.74 -3.32 -2.83
CA VAL A 45 -8.10 -4.74 -2.77
C VAL A 45 -8.82 -5.02 -1.47
N GLN A 46 -9.87 -5.82 -1.55
CA GLN A 46 -10.66 -6.28 -0.40
C GLN A 46 -10.86 -7.80 -0.53
N ASP A 47 -11.19 -8.45 0.57
CA ASP A 47 -11.51 -9.90 0.59
C ASP A 47 -10.37 -10.79 0.06
N LEU A 48 -9.12 -10.48 0.44
CA LEU A 48 -7.95 -11.27 0.04
C LEU A 48 -8.01 -12.67 0.68
N PRO A 49 -7.70 -13.75 -0.07
CA PRO A 49 -7.72 -15.10 0.48
C PRO A 49 -6.60 -15.24 1.52
N GLY A 50 -6.99 -15.35 2.80
CA GLY A 50 -6.06 -15.35 3.94
C GLY A 50 -5.05 -16.50 3.99
N ASN A 51 -5.19 -17.50 3.12
CA ASN A 51 -4.30 -18.67 3.09
C ASN A 51 -3.04 -18.46 2.22
N ASN A 52 -3.04 -17.45 1.34
CA ASN A 52 -1.93 -17.21 0.41
C ASN A 52 -1.07 -15.99 0.80
N PHE A 53 -1.56 -15.15 1.72
CA PHE A 53 -0.90 -13.92 2.13
C PHE A 53 -0.85 -13.82 3.65
N ASN A 54 0.27 -13.38 4.21
CA ASN A 54 0.44 -13.15 5.65
C ASN A 54 -0.24 -11.84 6.09
N LEU A 55 -1.55 -11.72 5.88
CA LEU A 55 -2.32 -10.49 6.15
C LEU A 55 -2.23 -10.08 7.63
N ALA A 56 -2.27 -11.06 8.54
CA ALA A 56 -2.16 -10.81 9.98
C ALA A 56 -0.81 -10.20 10.39
N ASP A 57 0.27 -10.49 9.66
CA ASP A 57 1.59 -9.90 9.90
C ASP A 57 1.64 -8.47 9.33
N ALA A 58 1.06 -8.25 8.16
CA ALA A 58 0.95 -6.94 7.54
C ALA A 58 0.15 -5.98 8.43
N GLU A 59 -0.96 -6.43 9.02
CA GLU A 59 -1.77 -5.59 9.92
C GLU A 59 -1.04 -5.22 11.22
N LYS A 60 -0.21 -6.13 11.75
CA LYS A 60 0.58 -5.87 12.96
C LYS A 60 1.76 -4.92 12.72
N LYS A 61 2.35 -4.97 11.52
CA LYS A 61 3.52 -4.16 11.15
C LYS A 61 3.14 -2.82 10.55
N CYS A 62 1.95 -2.70 9.96
CA CYS A 62 1.40 -1.42 9.56
C CYS A 62 0.93 -0.69 10.83
N VAL A 63 1.90 -0.19 11.59
CA VAL A 63 1.70 0.63 12.80
C VAL A 63 2.37 1.98 12.61
N HIS A 64 1.79 3.03 13.17
CA HIS A 64 2.36 4.36 13.11
C HIS A 64 3.63 4.36 13.98
N HIS A 65 4.80 4.49 13.36
CA HIS A 65 6.02 4.75 14.10
C HIS A 65 6.02 6.21 14.56
N ALA A 66 6.42 6.46 15.81
CA ALA A 66 6.76 7.81 16.22
C ALA A 66 8.05 8.19 15.48
N ASP A 67 8.05 9.35 14.82
CA ASP A 67 9.21 9.94 14.13
C ASP A 67 10.38 10.15 15.11
#